data_AF-A0A090AGW4-F1
#
_entry.id   AF-A0A090AGW4-F1
#
_cell.length_a   1.000
_cell.length_b   1.000
_cell.length_c   1.000
_cell.angle_alpha   90.00
_cell.angle_beta   90.00
_cell.angle_gamma   90.00
#
_symmetry.space_group_name_H-M   'P 1'
#
loop_
_entity.id
_entity.type
_entity.pdbx_description
1 polymer ?
#
loop_
_entity_poly.entity_id
_entity_poly.type
_entity_poly.pdbx_seq_one_letter_code
_entity_poly.pdbx_strand_id
1 'polypeptide(L)'
;MSERNDGNPNGDRRLTREEGRVGRDRTPTEIPKQKNQPISSLTASYKLGNPQHPLIQHDNGFLDKFSPRAPSLEDYAKLAKWKAMLEGGEAFRPDLTDALGAYRHFLEGKGKPRQFSYERYVMGDISGKTTLRNAILDIQQGAMDLWENRLKGQSLSSFQLTGSAISCGGSNPLFPYPVTENWQKAIGGHVIWLSGIVTITKNRNDLPQFDMTMTLHAEDRYNFNPGATDIATGIPDADNGIFEITGLAHQYDHFSELTRKVQWVGVKTVTNFSTSSTNQRQRQPQDNRRIRNRI
;
A
#
# COMPACT_ATOMS: atom_id res chain seq x y z
N MET A 1 33.16 44.90 -11.35
CA MET A 1 32.18 44.11 -12.12
C MET A 1 32.85 42.80 -12.49
N SER A 2 32.26 41.71 -11.98
CA SER A 2 32.55 40.27 -12.12
C SER A 2 33.87 39.80 -12.77
N GLU A 3 34.67 39.14 -11.94
CA GLU A 3 35.76 38.23 -12.31
C GLU A 3 35.22 36.92 -12.92
N ARG A 4 36.05 36.31 -13.77
CA ARG A 4 36.01 34.89 -14.13
C ARG A 4 36.89 34.14 -13.12
N ASN A 5 36.47 32.96 -12.68
CA ASN A 5 37.37 31.98 -12.11
C ASN A 5 36.90 30.58 -12.46
N ASP A 6 37.82 29.79 -13.02
CA ASP A 6 37.68 28.37 -13.31
C ASP A 6 37.79 27.53 -12.04
N GLY A 7 37.09 26.40 -12.02
CA GLY A 7 37.24 25.37 -11.01
C GLY A 7 36.32 24.18 -11.24
N ASN A 8 36.79 23.19 -12.00
CA ASN A 8 36.25 21.83 -11.97
C ASN A 8 36.94 21.07 -10.82
N PRO A 9 36.20 20.32 -9.98
CA PRO A 9 36.35 18.87 -10.08
C PRO A 9 35.07 18.06 -9.80
N ASN A 10 35.02 16.92 -10.48
CA ASN A 10 34.22 15.72 -10.21
C ASN A 10 33.77 15.50 -8.74
N GLY A 11 32.46 15.26 -8.57
CA GLY A 11 31.89 14.58 -7.41
C GLY A 11 30.40 14.32 -7.64
N ASP A 12 30.02 13.04 -7.70
CA ASP A 12 28.63 12.54 -7.56
C ASP A 12 27.61 12.64 -8.71
N ARG A 13 28.05 12.49 -9.96
CA ARG A 13 27.17 11.93 -11.02
C ARG A 13 27.18 10.39 -11.03
N ARG A 14 26.82 9.78 -9.88
CA ARG A 14 26.65 8.33 -9.74
C ARG A 14 25.30 7.91 -9.12
N LEU A 15 24.25 8.73 -9.30
CA LEU A 15 22.88 8.36 -8.88
C LEU A 15 21.92 8.06 -10.05
N THR A 16 22.38 8.02 -11.29
CA THR A 16 21.51 7.84 -12.46
C THR A 16 21.94 6.68 -13.35
N ARG A 17 22.08 5.48 -12.80
CA ARG A 17 22.11 4.24 -13.61
C ARG A 17 21.92 2.91 -12.86
N GLU A 18 21.22 2.90 -11.72
CA GLU A 18 20.82 1.63 -11.07
C GLU A 18 19.31 1.46 -10.90
N GLU A 19 18.51 2.51 -11.09
CA GLU A 19 17.04 2.43 -10.94
C GLU A 19 16.32 1.77 -12.15
N GLY A 20 17.04 1.51 -13.24
CA GLY A 20 16.51 0.83 -14.44
C GLY A 20 16.67 -0.70 -14.46
N ARG A 21 17.17 -1.31 -13.38
CA ARG A 21 17.38 -2.77 -13.30
C ARG A 21 16.62 -3.46 -12.17
N VAL A 22 15.51 -2.88 -11.75
CA VAL A 22 14.62 -3.49 -10.76
C VAL A 22 13.77 -4.56 -11.44
N GLY A 23 14.30 -5.78 -11.56
CA GLY A 23 13.52 -6.84 -12.20
C GLY A 23 14.01 -8.28 -12.11
N ARG A 24 15.21 -8.61 -11.59
CA ARG A 24 15.64 -10.03 -11.58
C ARG A 24 16.11 -10.62 -10.26
N ASP A 25 16.82 -9.90 -9.38
CA ASP A 25 17.57 -10.61 -8.32
C ASP A 25 17.35 -10.18 -6.85
N ARG A 26 16.27 -9.45 -6.51
CA ARG A 26 15.99 -9.14 -5.09
C ARG A 26 15.02 -10.15 -4.48
N THR A 27 15.54 -11.01 -3.60
CA THR A 27 14.74 -11.86 -2.71
C THR A 27 14.05 -11.01 -1.63
N PRO A 28 12.89 -11.42 -1.08
CA PRO A 28 12.10 -10.67 -0.09
C PRO A 28 12.77 -10.40 1.28
N THR A 29 14.06 -10.64 1.44
CA THR A 29 14.71 -10.83 2.75
C THR A 29 15.21 -9.56 3.44
N GLU A 30 15.24 -8.40 2.79
CA GLU A 30 15.83 -7.19 3.39
C GLU A 30 14.77 -6.11 3.65
N ILE A 31 14.07 -6.27 4.77
CA ILE A 31 13.33 -5.17 5.41
C ILE A 31 14.37 -4.20 6.00
N PRO A 32 14.35 -2.89 5.67
CA PRO A 32 15.33 -1.94 6.18
C PRO A 32 15.43 -1.96 7.71
N LYS A 33 16.65 -1.95 8.25
CA LYS A 33 16.91 -1.80 9.68
C LYS A 33 16.73 -0.32 10.06
N GLN A 34 15.76 -0.01 10.92
CA GLN A 34 15.66 1.32 11.52
C GLN A 34 16.60 1.40 12.73
N LYS A 35 17.41 2.47 12.82
CA LYS A 35 18.23 2.74 14.01
C LYS A 35 17.29 3.05 15.19
N ASN A 36 17.38 2.21 16.24
CA ASN A 36 16.93 2.41 17.62
C ASN A 36 15.90 3.53 17.85
N GLN A 37 14.65 3.31 17.46
CA GLN A 37 13.53 3.97 18.12
C GLN A 37 12.73 2.92 18.87
N PRO A 38 12.48 3.12 20.18
CA PRO A 38 11.54 2.27 20.91
C PRO A 38 10.15 2.53 20.32
N ILE A 39 9.58 1.55 19.63
CA ILE A 39 8.16 1.59 19.25
C ILE A 39 7.39 1.22 20.52
N SER A 40 7.04 2.22 21.32
CA SER A 40 6.37 2.01 22.62
C SER A 40 4.86 2.26 22.58
N SER A 41 4.23 2.26 21.41
CA SER A 41 2.77 2.36 21.33
C SER A 41 2.24 1.60 20.13
N LEU A 42 1.35 0.65 20.42
CA LEU A 42 0.44 0.09 19.43
C LEU A 42 -0.31 1.22 18.71
N THR A 43 -0.45 1.09 17.40
CA THR A 43 -1.33 1.89 16.55
C THR A 43 -2.72 1.27 16.49
N ALA A 44 -2.82 -0.07 16.40
CA ALA A 44 -4.09 -0.77 16.47
C ALA A 44 -4.40 -1.34 17.86
N SER A 45 -5.69 -1.46 18.17
CA SER A 45 -6.17 -2.26 19.31
C SER A 45 -6.40 -3.70 18.85
N TYR A 46 -5.93 -4.68 19.63
CA TYR A 46 -6.05 -6.10 19.31
C TYR A 46 -6.98 -6.84 20.25
N LYS A 47 -7.68 -7.84 19.72
CA LYS A 47 -8.51 -8.78 20.49
C LYS A 47 -8.34 -10.22 20.00
N LEU A 48 -8.64 -11.17 20.88
CA LEU A 48 -8.68 -12.60 20.53
C LEU A 48 -9.85 -12.90 19.61
N GLY A 49 -9.63 -13.79 18.64
CA GLY A 49 -10.67 -14.29 17.75
C GLY A 49 -10.24 -14.42 16.30
N ASN A 50 -11.14 -14.97 15.48
CA ASN A 50 -10.98 -15.05 14.04
C ASN A 50 -10.82 -13.64 13.43
N PRO A 51 -10.23 -13.52 12.22
CA PRO A 51 -10.19 -12.26 11.49
C PRO A 51 -11.58 -11.62 11.41
N GLN A 52 -11.69 -10.37 11.86
CA GLN A 52 -12.91 -9.59 11.79
C GLN A 52 -12.60 -8.26 11.13
N HIS A 53 -13.21 -8.05 9.96
CA HIS A 53 -13.18 -6.77 9.25
C HIS A 53 -13.67 -5.65 10.19
N PRO A 54 -12.83 -4.62 10.46
CA PRO A 54 -13.25 -3.49 11.28
C PRO A 54 -14.19 -2.59 10.46
N LEU A 55 -15.02 -1.80 11.15
CA LEU A 55 -15.84 -0.81 10.47
C LEU A 55 -14.95 0.27 9.83
N ILE A 56 -14.84 0.24 8.51
CA ILE A 56 -14.11 1.23 7.70
C ILE A 56 -15.13 2.00 6.87
N GLN A 57 -15.10 3.33 7.00
CA GLN A 57 -15.93 4.22 6.20
C GLN A 57 -15.05 5.00 5.25
N HIS A 58 -15.23 4.76 3.95
CA HIS A 58 -14.60 5.58 2.90
C HIS A 58 -15.59 6.67 2.44
N ASP A 59 -15.06 7.82 2.05
CA ASP A 59 -15.85 8.88 1.41
C ASP A 59 -16.27 8.47 -0.02
N ASN A 60 -17.12 9.29 -0.65
CA ASN A 60 -17.49 9.16 -2.06
C ASN A 60 -17.06 10.37 -2.89
N GLY A 61 -16.06 11.12 -2.42
CA GLY A 61 -15.45 12.21 -3.17
C GLY A 61 -16.46 13.22 -3.72
N PHE A 62 -16.60 13.28 -5.04
CA PHE A 62 -17.56 14.16 -5.70
C PHE A 62 -19.03 13.78 -5.44
N LEU A 63 -19.36 12.51 -5.28
CA LEU A 63 -20.75 12.06 -5.07
C LEU A 63 -21.29 12.41 -3.68
N ASP A 64 -20.43 12.70 -2.71
CA ASP A 64 -20.85 13.25 -1.40
C ASP A 64 -21.22 14.74 -1.48
N LYS A 65 -20.73 15.47 -2.50
CA LYS A 65 -20.92 16.93 -2.64
C LYS A 65 -21.83 17.35 -3.78
N PHE A 66 -21.98 16.52 -4.81
CA PHE A 66 -22.70 16.85 -6.03
C PHE A 66 -23.69 15.76 -6.41
N SER A 67 -24.90 16.16 -6.81
CA SER A 67 -25.92 15.22 -7.30
C SER A 67 -25.55 14.66 -8.68
N PRO A 68 -25.78 13.36 -8.94
CA PRO A 68 -25.60 12.79 -10.26
C PRO A 68 -26.42 13.52 -11.34
N ARG A 69 -25.87 13.60 -12.56
CA ARG A 69 -26.57 14.17 -13.72
C ARG A 69 -26.26 13.39 -15.00
N ALA A 70 -27.07 13.57 -16.04
CA ALA A 70 -26.76 13.02 -17.35
C ALA A 70 -25.48 13.65 -17.95
N PRO A 71 -24.68 12.89 -18.72
CA PRO A 71 -23.51 13.42 -19.42
C PRO A 71 -23.90 14.37 -20.56
N SER A 72 -23.10 15.42 -20.73
CA SER A 72 -23.16 16.32 -21.88
C SER A 72 -22.17 15.88 -22.98
N LEU A 73 -22.25 16.50 -24.17
CA LEU A 73 -21.27 16.28 -25.23
C LEU A 73 -19.84 16.66 -24.81
N GLU A 74 -19.69 17.69 -23.98
CA GLU A 74 -18.39 18.09 -23.44
C GLU A 74 -17.80 17.03 -22.51
N ASP A 75 -18.63 16.38 -21.70
CA ASP A 75 -18.19 15.30 -20.81
C ASP A 75 -17.69 14.09 -21.61
N TYR A 76 -18.38 13.74 -22.71
CA TYR A 76 -17.91 12.70 -23.63
C TYR A 76 -16.60 13.06 -24.32
N ALA A 77 -16.41 14.32 -24.73
CA ALA A 77 -15.16 14.79 -25.30
C ALA A 77 -14.00 14.72 -24.29
N LYS A 78 -14.24 15.10 -23.04
CA LYS A 78 -13.28 14.95 -21.93
C LYS A 78 -12.95 13.49 -21.69
N LEU A 79 -13.94 12.60 -21.66
CA LEU A 79 -13.71 11.16 -21.51
C LEU A 79 -12.82 10.61 -22.63
N ALA A 80 -13.05 11.01 -23.89
CA ALA A 80 -12.22 10.61 -25.01
C ALA A 80 -10.77 11.10 -24.86
N LYS A 81 -10.56 12.35 -24.44
CA LYS A 81 -9.22 12.90 -24.12
C LYS A 81 -8.52 12.04 -23.07
N TRP A 82 -9.20 11.75 -21.96
CA TRP A 82 -8.61 11.00 -20.85
C TRP A 82 -8.32 9.54 -21.17
N LYS A 83 -9.17 8.89 -21.98
CA LYS A 83 -8.86 7.57 -22.54
C LYS A 83 -7.61 7.60 -23.43
N ALA A 84 -7.47 8.60 -24.29
CA ALA A 84 -6.26 8.75 -25.11
C ALA A 84 -5.00 8.97 -24.26
N MET A 85 -5.10 9.78 -23.19
CA MET A 85 -4.01 9.98 -22.23
C MET A 85 -3.64 8.68 -21.50
N LEU A 86 -4.63 7.86 -21.11
CA LEU A 86 -4.41 6.56 -20.50
C LEU A 86 -3.64 5.62 -21.46
N GLU A 87 -4.07 5.49 -22.71
CA GLU A 87 -3.38 4.64 -23.70
C GLU A 87 -1.93 5.12 -23.94
N GLY A 88 -1.72 6.43 -24.03
CA GLY A 88 -0.37 7.02 -24.14
C GLY A 88 0.47 6.74 -22.88
N GLY A 89 -0.12 6.89 -21.69
CA GLY A 89 0.52 6.55 -20.43
C GLY A 89 0.96 5.10 -20.38
N GLU A 90 0.09 4.16 -20.74
CA GLU A 90 0.43 2.73 -20.75
C GLU A 90 1.53 2.39 -21.75
N ALA A 91 1.57 3.09 -22.89
CA ALA A 91 2.61 2.88 -23.89
C ALA A 91 3.99 3.42 -23.45
N PHE A 92 4.03 4.56 -22.74
CA PHE A 92 5.26 5.33 -22.54
C PHE A 92 5.70 5.52 -21.07
N ARG A 93 4.86 5.18 -20.09
CA ARG A 93 5.14 5.29 -18.65
C ARG A 93 5.07 3.93 -17.95
N PRO A 94 6.00 2.99 -18.25
CA PRO A 94 6.02 1.68 -17.60
C PRO A 94 6.25 1.77 -16.09
N ASP A 95 6.81 2.87 -15.61
CA ASP A 95 6.94 3.20 -14.20
C ASP A 95 5.60 3.41 -13.49
N LEU A 96 4.52 3.73 -14.21
CA LEU A 96 3.17 3.99 -13.68
C LEU A 96 2.19 2.83 -13.84
N THR A 97 2.67 1.60 -13.98
CA THR A 97 1.83 0.44 -14.34
C THR A 97 0.67 0.20 -13.36
N ASP A 98 0.85 0.40 -12.05
CA ASP A 98 -0.24 0.21 -11.07
C ASP A 98 -1.24 1.36 -11.10
N ALA A 99 -0.74 2.59 -11.24
CA ALA A 99 -1.54 3.80 -11.36
C ALA A 99 -2.46 3.74 -12.58
N LEU A 100 -1.88 3.42 -13.75
CA LEU A 100 -2.61 3.32 -15.01
C LEU A 100 -3.61 2.17 -14.98
N GLY A 101 -3.24 1.04 -14.37
CA GLY A 101 -4.18 -0.06 -14.16
C GLY A 101 -5.35 0.29 -13.23
N ALA A 102 -5.14 1.13 -12.22
CA ALA A 102 -6.20 1.62 -11.34
C ALA A 102 -7.11 2.60 -12.10
N TYR A 103 -6.51 3.57 -12.77
CA TYR A 103 -7.24 4.58 -13.54
C TYR A 103 -8.03 3.98 -14.72
N ARG A 104 -7.50 2.97 -15.42
CA ARG A 104 -8.26 2.20 -16.42
C ARG A 104 -9.51 1.58 -15.81
N HIS A 105 -9.38 0.99 -14.63
CA HIS A 105 -10.50 0.36 -13.95
C HIS A 105 -11.53 1.39 -13.47
N PHE A 106 -11.12 2.59 -13.10
CA PHE A 106 -12.03 3.71 -12.86
C PHE A 106 -12.86 4.05 -14.11
N LEU A 107 -12.21 4.20 -15.26
CA LEU A 107 -12.87 4.56 -16.52
C LEU A 107 -13.75 3.43 -17.10
N GLU A 108 -13.36 2.17 -16.91
CA GLU A 108 -13.92 1.04 -17.68
C GLU A 108 -14.47 -0.10 -16.81
N GLY A 109 -14.12 -0.13 -15.53
CA GLY A 109 -14.44 -1.21 -14.58
C GLY A 109 -15.86 -1.20 -14.03
N LYS A 110 -16.64 -0.14 -14.33
CA LYS A 110 -18.07 -0.01 -13.96
C LYS A 110 -18.32 -0.17 -12.45
N GLY A 111 -17.42 0.35 -11.63
CA GLY A 111 -17.55 0.34 -10.17
C GLY A 111 -17.34 -1.02 -9.51
N LYS A 112 -16.95 -2.05 -10.29
CA LYS A 112 -16.64 -3.37 -9.71
C LYS A 112 -15.45 -3.26 -8.76
N PRO A 113 -15.46 -3.97 -7.62
CA PRO A 113 -14.27 -4.03 -6.77
C PRO A 113 -13.04 -4.51 -7.54
N ARG A 114 -11.87 -3.99 -7.18
CA ARG A 114 -10.59 -4.36 -7.80
C ARG A 114 -9.62 -4.83 -6.74
N GLN A 115 -8.87 -5.88 -7.06
CA GLN A 115 -7.74 -6.30 -6.25
C GLN A 115 -6.45 -5.65 -6.77
N PHE A 116 -5.63 -5.09 -5.87
CA PHE A 116 -4.26 -4.66 -6.18
C PHE A 116 -3.22 -5.52 -5.49
N SER A 117 -1.95 -5.25 -5.81
CA SER A 117 -0.82 -5.95 -5.24
C SER A 117 -0.16 -5.16 -4.11
N TYR A 118 -0.56 -5.42 -2.86
CA TYR A 118 0.17 -4.86 -1.71
C TYR A 118 1.63 -5.35 -1.68
N GLU A 119 1.90 -6.56 -2.17
CA GLU A 119 3.27 -7.09 -2.32
C GLU A 119 4.14 -6.18 -3.20
N ARG A 120 3.61 -5.70 -4.32
CA ARG A 120 4.36 -4.77 -5.18
C ARG A 120 4.52 -3.39 -4.55
N TYR A 121 3.54 -2.94 -3.77
CA TYR A 121 3.66 -1.69 -3.01
C TYR A 121 4.82 -1.76 -2.01
N VAL A 122 4.85 -2.80 -1.17
CA VAL A 122 5.91 -2.98 -0.16
C VAL A 122 7.28 -3.28 -0.75
N MET A 123 7.37 -3.72 -2.01
CA MET A 123 8.64 -3.90 -2.72
C MET A 123 9.11 -2.62 -3.45
N GLY A 124 8.16 -1.91 -4.07
CA GLY A 124 8.40 -0.83 -5.01
C GLY A 124 8.38 0.58 -4.41
N ASP A 125 7.84 0.76 -3.21
CA ASP A 125 7.74 2.07 -2.54
C ASP A 125 8.40 2.04 -1.15
N ILE A 126 9.11 3.11 -0.79
CA ILE A 126 9.73 3.20 0.53
C ILE A 126 8.67 3.30 1.65
N SER A 127 7.55 3.95 1.40
CA SER A 127 6.42 4.00 2.35
C SER A 127 5.78 2.63 2.53
N GLY A 128 5.72 1.82 1.47
CA GLY A 128 5.27 0.44 1.55
C GLY A 128 6.18 -0.42 2.44
N LYS A 129 7.50 -0.27 2.30
CA LYS A 129 8.49 -0.96 3.15
C LYS A 129 8.32 -0.58 4.62
N THR A 130 8.20 0.72 4.89
CA THR A 130 7.97 1.27 6.23
C THR A 130 6.66 0.74 6.82
N THR A 131 5.58 0.76 6.03
CA THR A 131 4.26 0.26 6.42
C THR A 131 4.30 -1.22 6.80
N LEU A 132 4.90 -2.08 5.96
CA LEU A 132 5.02 -3.50 6.27
C LEU A 132 5.82 -3.75 7.54
N ARG A 133 6.95 -3.06 7.70
CA ARG A 133 7.79 -3.19 8.89
C ARG A 133 7.01 -2.84 10.16
N ASN A 134 6.30 -1.71 10.13
CA ASN A 134 5.55 -1.23 11.28
C ASN A 134 4.31 -2.06 11.55
N ALA A 135 3.63 -2.57 10.52
CA ALA A 135 2.55 -3.53 10.67
C ALA A 135 3.01 -4.79 11.41
N ILE A 136 4.17 -5.36 11.05
CA ILE A 136 4.72 -6.54 11.73
C ILE A 136 5.01 -6.24 13.21
N LEU A 137 5.62 -5.09 13.49
CA LEU A 137 5.96 -4.68 14.85
C LEU A 137 4.69 -4.43 15.69
N ASP A 138 3.66 -3.84 15.08
CA ASP A 138 2.38 -3.53 15.72
C ASP A 138 1.64 -4.81 16.15
N ILE A 139 1.44 -5.77 15.23
CA ILE A 139 0.76 -7.03 15.57
C ILE A 139 1.62 -7.93 16.48
N GLN A 140 2.96 -7.87 16.38
CA GLN A 140 3.84 -8.57 17.30
C GLN A 140 3.60 -8.09 18.74
N GLN A 141 3.58 -6.77 18.96
CA GLN A 141 3.29 -6.21 20.27
C GLN A 141 1.86 -6.59 20.73
N GLY A 142 0.86 -6.54 19.84
CA GLY A 142 -0.50 -6.94 20.17
C GLY A 142 -0.62 -8.42 20.58
N ALA A 143 0.11 -9.31 19.90
CA ALA A 143 0.17 -10.73 20.24
C ALA A 143 0.83 -10.97 21.60
N MET A 144 1.91 -10.25 21.92
CA MET A 144 2.57 -10.34 23.22
C MET A 144 1.68 -9.81 24.34
N ASP A 145 1.01 -8.67 24.15
CA ASP A 145 0.11 -8.10 25.14
C ASP A 145 -1.07 -9.03 25.45
N LEU A 146 -1.67 -9.64 24.42
CA LEU A 146 -2.72 -10.64 24.60
C LEU A 146 -2.20 -11.88 25.32
N TRP A 147 -1.00 -12.35 24.96
CA TRP A 147 -0.39 -13.49 25.63
C TRP A 147 -0.15 -13.21 27.13
N GLU A 148 0.57 -12.14 27.45
CA GLU A 148 0.97 -11.82 28.83
C GLU A 148 -0.23 -11.53 29.73
N ASN A 149 -1.23 -10.80 29.22
CA ASN A 149 -2.34 -10.33 30.05
C ASN A 149 -3.55 -11.26 30.08
N ARG A 150 -3.67 -12.20 29.14
CA ARG A 150 -4.88 -13.05 29.03
C ARG A 150 -4.57 -14.53 29.00
N LEU A 151 -3.48 -14.97 28.38
CA LEU A 151 -3.28 -16.39 28.03
C LEU A 151 -2.14 -17.06 28.82
N LYS A 152 -1.22 -16.29 29.41
CA LYS A 152 -0.09 -16.84 30.17
C LYS A 152 -0.57 -17.74 31.31
N GLY A 153 -0.02 -18.95 31.38
CA GLY A 153 -0.43 -19.97 32.36
C GLY A 153 -1.59 -20.86 31.91
N GLN A 154 -2.24 -20.54 30.78
CA GLN A 154 -3.20 -21.45 30.15
C GLN A 154 -2.47 -22.52 29.34
N SER A 155 -3.05 -23.72 29.24
CA SER A 155 -2.54 -24.82 28.41
C SER A 155 -2.89 -24.64 26.93
N LEU A 156 -2.64 -23.45 26.37
CA LEU A 156 -2.88 -23.14 24.97
C LEU A 156 -1.57 -23.12 24.19
N SER A 157 -1.52 -23.86 23.08
CA SER A 157 -0.40 -23.86 22.13
C SER A 157 -0.62 -22.93 20.94
N SER A 158 -1.81 -22.35 20.78
CA SER A 158 -2.13 -21.44 19.69
C SER A 158 -3.30 -20.52 20.00
N PHE A 159 -3.34 -19.34 19.40
CA PHE A 159 -4.46 -18.41 19.43
C PHE A 159 -4.55 -17.59 18.14
N GLN A 160 -5.69 -16.94 17.93
CA GLN A 160 -5.91 -16.00 16.83
C GLN A 160 -6.15 -14.60 17.39
N LEU A 161 -5.72 -13.59 16.63
CA LEU A 161 -5.95 -12.19 16.95
C LEU A 161 -6.36 -11.38 15.72
N THR A 162 -7.12 -10.32 15.95
CA THR A 162 -7.52 -9.34 14.93
C THR A 162 -7.39 -7.93 15.50
N GLY A 163 -6.93 -7.00 14.67
CA GLY A 163 -6.69 -5.59 15.01
C GLY A 163 -7.77 -4.66 14.50
N SER A 164 -7.83 -3.46 15.08
CA SER A 164 -8.59 -2.33 14.52
C SER A 164 -7.95 -1.78 13.23
N ALA A 165 -8.68 -0.92 12.53
CA ALA A 165 -8.17 -0.20 11.37
C ALA A 165 -6.98 0.71 11.71
N ILE A 166 -6.05 0.84 10.77
CA ILE A 166 -4.90 1.74 10.78
C ILE A 166 -4.93 2.55 9.49
N SER A 167 -4.94 3.88 9.60
CA SER A 167 -4.85 4.75 8.43
C SER A 167 -3.41 4.91 7.95
N CYS A 168 -3.18 4.69 6.67
CA CYS A 168 -1.94 4.95 5.95
C CYS A 168 -2.07 6.24 5.13
N GLY A 169 -1.08 7.13 5.22
CA GLY A 169 -1.10 8.41 4.50
C GLY A 169 -1.68 9.59 5.26
N GLY A 170 -2.06 9.39 6.53
CA GLY A 170 -2.39 10.47 7.46
C GLY A 170 -1.15 11.08 8.13
N SER A 171 -1.37 11.73 9.27
CA SER A 171 -0.31 12.37 10.07
C SER A 171 0.59 11.38 10.82
N ASN A 172 0.26 10.09 10.85
CA ASN A 172 1.05 9.07 11.55
C ASN A 172 2.31 8.70 10.72
N PRO A 173 3.52 9.06 11.18
CA PRO A 173 4.75 8.77 10.44
C PRO A 173 5.08 7.27 10.37
N LEU A 174 4.45 6.42 11.19
CA LEU A 174 4.62 4.98 11.13
C LEU A 174 3.92 4.36 9.91
N PHE A 175 2.90 5.02 9.39
CA PHE A 175 2.10 4.56 8.25
C PHE A 175 2.01 5.69 7.20
N PRO A 176 3.14 6.02 6.54
CA PRO A 176 3.24 7.20 5.69
C PRO A 176 2.48 7.06 4.35
N TYR A 177 2.25 8.20 3.70
CA TYR A 177 1.67 8.28 2.36
C TYR A 177 2.65 7.71 1.33
N PRO A 178 2.19 7.05 0.23
CA PRO A 178 3.07 6.58 -0.83
C PRO A 178 4.00 7.68 -1.38
N VAL A 179 5.24 7.33 -1.72
CA VAL A 179 6.24 8.31 -2.19
C VAL A 179 6.35 8.34 -3.72
N THR A 180 6.23 7.20 -4.38
CA THR A 180 6.35 7.12 -5.84
C THR A 180 5.05 7.53 -6.52
N GLU A 181 5.15 8.23 -7.65
CA GLU A 181 3.98 8.65 -8.43
C GLU A 181 3.04 7.47 -8.74
N ASN A 182 3.61 6.30 -9.05
CA ASN A 182 2.85 5.08 -9.30
C ASN A 182 1.94 4.72 -8.12
N TRP A 183 2.45 4.68 -6.89
CA TRP A 183 1.66 4.27 -5.73
C TRP A 183 0.81 5.39 -5.15
N GLN A 184 1.24 6.65 -5.29
CA GLN A 184 0.40 7.82 -4.97
C GLN A 184 -0.90 7.79 -5.78
N LYS A 185 -0.83 7.47 -7.06
CA LYS A 185 -1.98 7.40 -7.97
C LYS A 185 -2.71 6.06 -7.96
N ALA A 186 -2.06 4.95 -7.56
CA ALA A 186 -2.68 3.63 -7.56
C ALA A 186 -3.53 3.37 -6.32
N ILE A 187 -3.08 3.81 -5.15
CA ILE A 187 -3.72 3.53 -3.85
C ILE A 187 -3.81 4.74 -2.93
N GLY A 188 -2.95 5.76 -3.11
CA GLY A 188 -2.95 6.95 -2.26
C GLY A 188 -2.95 6.66 -0.76
N GLY A 189 -3.72 7.47 -0.03
CA GLY A 189 -4.04 7.22 1.37
C GLY A 189 -5.04 6.07 1.44
N HIS A 190 -4.79 5.10 2.32
CA HIS A 190 -5.59 3.87 2.40
C HIS A 190 -5.67 3.39 3.84
N VAL A 191 -6.47 2.36 4.10
CA VAL A 191 -6.60 1.74 5.41
C VAL A 191 -6.03 0.34 5.38
N ILE A 192 -5.36 -0.06 6.45
CA ILE A 192 -5.00 -1.47 6.69
C ILE A 192 -5.61 -1.97 7.99
N TRP A 193 -5.76 -3.28 8.11
CA TRP A 193 -5.99 -3.96 9.38
C TRP A 193 -5.29 -5.31 9.40
N LEU A 194 -4.94 -5.79 10.57
CA LEU A 194 -4.06 -6.95 10.74
C LEU A 194 -4.78 -8.08 11.47
N SER A 195 -4.58 -9.30 10.99
CA SER A 195 -5.01 -10.51 11.69
C SER A 195 -3.87 -11.52 11.76
N GLY A 196 -3.88 -12.40 12.75
CA GLY A 196 -2.83 -13.38 12.93
C GLY A 196 -3.32 -14.70 13.50
N ILE A 197 -2.63 -15.77 13.12
CA ILE A 197 -2.67 -17.07 13.79
C ILE A 197 -1.30 -17.28 14.42
N VAL A 198 -1.27 -17.42 15.74
CA VAL A 198 -0.05 -17.52 16.54
C VAL A 198 0.02 -18.91 17.15
N THR A 199 1.14 -19.60 16.93
CA THR A 199 1.51 -20.82 17.66
C THR A 199 2.61 -20.47 18.65
N ILE A 200 2.53 -21.04 19.85
CA ILE A 200 3.51 -20.82 20.91
C ILE A 200 4.14 -22.15 21.30
N THR A 201 5.46 -22.15 21.33
CA THR A 201 6.26 -23.24 21.88
C THR A 201 7.19 -22.71 22.96
N LYS A 202 7.82 -23.61 23.73
CA LYS A 202 8.90 -23.25 24.65
C LYS A 202 10.23 -23.53 23.97
N ASN A 203 11.15 -22.58 24.03
CA ASN A 203 12.51 -22.80 23.57
C ASN A 203 13.35 -23.52 24.64
N ARG A 204 14.63 -23.77 24.34
CA ARG A 204 15.57 -24.48 25.24
C ARG A 204 15.82 -23.77 26.58
N ASN A 205 15.51 -22.48 26.69
CA ASN A 205 15.68 -21.66 27.89
C ASN A 205 14.36 -21.39 28.61
N ASP A 206 13.32 -22.18 28.33
CA ASP A 206 11.96 -22.02 28.86
C ASP A 206 11.29 -20.67 28.52
N LEU A 207 11.78 -19.98 27.49
CA LEU A 207 11.17 -18.76 26.97
C LEU A 207 10.12 -19.12 25.91
N PRO A 208 9.01 -18.35 25.83
CA PRO A 208 8.04 -18.54 24.75
C PRO A 208 8.68 -18.19 23.41
N GLN A 209 8.48 -19.07 22.43
CA GLN A 209 8.78 -18.86 21.03
C GLN A 209 7.45 -18.75 20.28
N PHE A 210 7.30 -17.64 19.56
CA PHE A 210 6.10 -17.31 18.81
C PHE A 210 6.33 -17.54 17.32
N ASP A 211 5.42 -18.28 16.71
CA ASP A 211 5.35 -18.54 15.28
C ASP A 211 4.01 -18.00 14.76
N MET A 212 4.03 -16.83 14.12
CA MET A 212 2.84 -16.15 13.65
C MET A 212 2.72 -16.20 12.13
N THR A 213 1.53 -16.54 11.64
CA THR A 213 1.11 -16.22 10.27
C THR A 213 0.25 -14.96 10.34
N MET A 214 0.80 -13.82 9.92
CA MET A 214 0.14 -12.52 9.85
C MET A 214 -0.48 -12.34 8.47
N THR A 215 -1.71 -11.85 8.43
CA THR A 215 -2.38 -11.31 7.23
C THR A 215 -2.60 -9.81 7.44
N LEU A 216 -2.07 -9.01 6.52
CA LEU A 216 -2.38 -7.60 6.35
C LEU A 216 -3.47 -7.51 5.30
N HIS A 217 -4.57 -6.88 5.67
CA HIS A 217 -5.70 -6.54 4.79
C HIS A 217 -5.60 -5.06 4.48
N ALA A 218 -5.68 -4.69 3.22
CA ALA A 218 -5.61 -3.31 2.77
C ALA A 218 -6.84 -2.95 1.95
N GLU A 219 -7.41 -1.79 2.22
CA GLU A 219 -8.67 -1.33 1.64
C GLU A 219 -8.63 0.17 1.40
N ASP A 220 -9.23 0.58 0.29
CA ASP A 220 -9.40 1.96 -0.12
C ASP A 220 -10.63 2.09 -1.01
N ARG A 221 -11.14 3.32 -1.19
CA ARG A 221 -12.06 3.65 -2.28
C ARG A 221 -11.33 4.51 -3.29
N TYR A 222 -11.13 3.96 -4.47
CA TYR A 222 -10.56 4.72 -5.58
C TYR A 222 -11.60 5.71 -6.10
N ASN A 223 -11.44 6.98 -5.77
CA ASN A 223 -12.29 8.08 -6.21
C ASN A 223 -11.47 9.37 -6.40
N PHE A 224 -12.11 10.42 -6.89
CA PHE A 224 -11.53 11.76 -6.99
C PHE A 224 -12.13 12.69 -5.94
N ASN A 225 -11.32 13.61 -5.42
CA ASN A 225 -11.68 14.45 -4.28
C ASN A 225 -11.88 15.93 -4.66
N PRO A 226 -13.05 16.54 -4.37
CA PRO A 226 -13.28 17.94 -4.69
C PRO A 226 -12.29 18.89 -4.00
N GLY A 227 -11.56 19.66 -4.80
CA GLY A 227 -10.53 20.60 -4.33
C GLY A 227 -9.13 20.00 -4.20
N ALA A 228 -8.98 18.69 -4.41
CA ALA A 228 -7.68 18.05 -4.51
C ALA A 228 -7.10 18.20 -5.93
N THR A 229 -5.80 17.96 -6.01
CA THR A 229 -5.04 17.96 -7.26
C THR A 229 -4.06 16.80 -7.23
N ASP A 230 -3.80 16.23 -8.39
CA ASP A 230 -2.71 15.29 -8.55
C ASP A 230 -1.35 15.90 -8.14
N ILE A 231 -0.59 15.20 -7.30
CA ILE A 231 0.67 15.70 -6.74
C ILE A 231 1.71 15.96 -7.83
N ALA A 232 1.83 15.05 -8.80
CA ALA A 232 2.90 15.11 -9.80
C ALA A 232 2.61 16.11 -10.93
N THR A 233 1.35 16.22 -11.36
CA THR A 233 0.97 17.02 -12.54
C THR A 233 0.23 18.31 -12.20
N GLY A 234 -0.28 18.45 -10.97
CA GLY A 234 -1.15 19.56 -10.57
C GLY A 234 -2.53 19.52 -11.22
N ILE A 235 -2.88 18.46 -11.96
CA ILE A 235 -4.19 18.35 -12.59
C ILE A 235 -5.26 18.26 -11.50
N PRO A 236 -6.30 19.12 -11.53
CA PRO A 236 -7.38 19.04 -10.56
C PRO A 236 -8.15 17.73 -10.65
N ASP A 237 -8.51 17.18 -9.49
CA ASP A 237 -9.35 15.99 -9.40
C ASP A 237 -10.71 16.19 -10.09
N ALA A 238 -11.19 17.43 -10.18
CA ALA A 238 -12.41 17.81 -10.90
C ALA A 238 -12.40 17.43 -12.40
N ASP A 239 -11.23 17.32 -13.03
CA ASP A 239 -11.13 16.92 -14.43
C ASP A 239 -11.55 15.46 -14.66
N ASN A 240 -11.52 14.63 -13.60
CA ASN A 240 -11.91 13.22 -13.63
C ASN A 240 -13.13 12.91 -12.77
N GLY A 241 -13.32 13.59 -11.64
CA GLY A 241 -14.48 13.44 -10.76
C GLY A 241 -15.81 13.76 -11.44
N ILE A 242 -15.79 14.57 -12.50
CA ILE A 242 -16.97 14.82 -13.34
C ILE A 242 -17.51 13.53 -13.98
N PHE A 243 -16.67 12.54 -14.24
CA PHE A 243 -17.10 11.26 -14.79
C PHE A 243 -17.90 10.43 -13.80
N GLU A 244 -17.67 10.60 -12.51
CA GLU A 244 -18.45 9.94 -11.45
C GLU A 244 -19.83 10.57 -11.35
N ILE A 245 -19.90 11.91 -11.33
CA ILE A 245 -21.15 12.67 -11.32
C ILE A 245 -22.02 12.30 -12.53
N THR A 246 -21.38 12.06 -13.69
CA THR A 246 -22.09 11.78 -14.94
C THR A 246 -22.34 10.30 -15.21
N GLY A 247 -21.78 9.39 -14.39
CA GLY A 247 -21.82 7.94 -14.63
C GLY A 247 -20.99 7.47 -15.83
N LEU A 248 -20.10 8.31 -16.35
CA LEU A 248 -19.17 7.95 -17.44
C LEU A 248 -17.97 7.13 -16.94
N ALA A 249 -17.63 7.25 -15.66
CA ALA A 249 -16.66 6.45 -14.93
C ALA A 249 -17.17 6.23 -13.50
N HIS A 250 -16.57 5.33 -12.74
CA HIS A 250 -17.12 4.90 -11.46
C HIS A 250 -16.00 4.69 -10.45
N GLN A 251 -16.12 5.32 -9.28
CA GLN A 251 -15.36 4.90 -8.09
C GLN A 251 -15.62 3.43 -7.77
N TYR A 252 -14.66 2.81 -7.10
CA TYR A 252 -14.73 1.40 -6.75
C TYR A 252 -13.93 1.09 -5.48
N ASP A 253 -14.34 0.02 -4.79
CA ASP A 253 -13.58 -0.51 -3.65
C ASP A 253 -12.33 -1.24 -4.15
N HIS A 254 -11.20 -0.90 -3.54
CA HIS A 254 -9.88 -1.33 -3.94
C HIS A 254 -9.23 -2.05 -2.77
N PHE A 255 -8.94 -3.35 -2.91
CA PHE A 255 -8.52 -4.17 -1.78
C PHE A 255 -7.31 -5.06 -2.09
N SER A 256 -6.61 -5.51 -1.05
CA SER A 256 -5.51 -6.45 -1.17
C SER A 256 -5.28 -7.19 0.14
N GLU A 257 -4.64 -8.36 0.04
CA GLU A 257 -4.16 -9.12 1.19
C GLU A 257 -2.67 -9.43 1.02
N LEU A 258 -1.94 -9.37 2.12
CA LEU A 258 -0.54 -9.74 2.20
C LEU A 258 -0.28 -10.62 3.41
N THR A 259 0.27 -11.80 3.18
CA THR A 259 0.58 -12.74 4.27
C THR A 259 2.09 -12.85 4.51
N ARG A 260 2.49 -12.83 5.79
CA ARG A 260 3.88 -13.03 6.26
C ARG A 260 3.92 -14.04 7.39
N LYS A 261 4.93 -14.92 7.35
CA LYS A 261 5.33 -15.64 8.56
C LYS A 261 6.30 -14.78 9.34
N VAL A 262 6.08 -14.65 10.65
CA VAL A 262 6.89 -13.86 11.58
C VAL A 262 7.23 -14.73 12.78
N GLN A 263 8.51 -14.80 13.13
CA GLN A 263 8.97 -15.60 14.27
C GLN A 263 9.79 -14.73 15.23
N TRP A 264 9.56 -14.90 16.53
CA TRP A 264 10.36 -14.26 17.58
C TRP A 264 10.37 -15.06 18.88
N VAL A 265 11.30 -14.70 19.76
CA VAL A 265 11.49 -15.32 21.06
C VAL A 265 11.34 -14.29 22.16
N GLY A 266 10.63 -14.65 23.23
CA GLY A 266 10.37 -13.80 24.37
C GLY A 266 9.22 -12.81 24.16
N VAL A 267 9.01 -11.98 25.16
CA VAL A 267 7.88 -11.04 25.29
C VAL A 267 8.34 -9.58 25.15
N LYS A 268 9.42 -9.36 24.41
CA LYS A 268 9.90 -8.02 24.07
C LYS A 268 9.83 -7.87 22.56
N THR A 269 9.32 -6.72 22.11
CA THR A 269 9.32 -6.37 20.69
C THR A 269 10.75 -6.43 20.16
N VAL A 270 10.94 -7.22 19.10
CA VAL A 270 12.24 -7.39 18.45
C VAL A 270 12.22 -6.75 17.09
N THR A 271 13.23 -5.95 16.79
CA THR A 271 13.39 -5.32 15.47
C THR A 271 14.09 -6.22 14.45
N ASN A 272 14.63 -7.35 14.92
CA ASN A 272 15.24 -8.43 14.15
C ASN A 272 14.34 -9.68 14.22
N PHE A 273 13.38 -9.77 13.31
CA PHE A 273 12.51 -10.94 13.14
C PHE A 273 12.81 -11.61 11.80
N SER A 274 12.61 -12.93 11.71
CA SER A 274 12.60 -13.62 10.42
C SER A 274 11.26 -13.39 9.73
N THR A 275 11.27 -13.08 8.44
CA THR A 275 10.07 -13.04 7.62
C THR A 275 10.22 -13.88 6.38
N SER A 276 9.13 -14.52 5.97
CA SER A 276 9.02 -15.11 4.64
C SER A 276 7.67 -14.72 4.03
N SER A 277 7.71 -14.39 2.74
CA SER A 277 6.50 -14.18 1.95
C SER A 277 5.88 -15.54 1.64
N THR A 278 4.57 -15.62 1.83
CA THR A 278 3.76 -16.78 1.40
C THR A 278 3.02 -16.51 0.10
N ASN A 279 3.01 -15.26 -0.37
CA ASN A 279 2.37 -14.86 -1.60
C ASN A 279 3.21 -15.28 -2.82
N GLN A 280 2.56 -15.80 -3.85
CA GLN A 280 3.18 -15.95 -5.16
C GLN A 280 3.50 -14.56 -5.74
N ARG A 281 4.54 -14.46 -6.58
CA ARG A 281 4.84 -13.23 -7.32
C ARG A 281 3.59 -12.81 -8.11
N GLN A 282 2.98 -11.70 -7.71
CA GLN A 282 1.80 -11.17 -8.40
C GLN A 282 2.24 -10.47 -9.68
N ARG A 283 1.55 -10.79 -10.78
CA ARG A 283 1.84 -10.21 -12.10
C ARG A 283 1.53 -8.73 -12.09
N GLN A 284 2.28 -7.98 -12.87
CA GLN A 284 1.91 -6.59 -13.14
C GLN A 284 0.57 -6.55 -13.90
N PRO A 285 -0.32 -5.55 -13.64
CA PRO A 285 -1.40 -5.24 -14.56
C PRO A 285 -0.89 -5.26 -15.98
N GLN A 286 -1.68 -5.83 -16.88
CA GLN A 286 -1.23 -6.00 -18.27
C GLN A 286 -0.92 -4.62 -18.85
N ASP A 287 0.37 -4.37 -19.06
CA ASP A 287 0.87 -3.38 -20.02
C ASP A 287 0.21 -3.76 -21.36
N ASN A 288 -0.63 -2.88 -21.90
CA ASN A 288 -1.32 -3.09 -23.17
C ASN A 288 -0.29 -3.17 -24.30
N ARG A 289 0.34 -4.36 -24.46
CA ARG A 289 1.22 -4.72 -25.58
C ARG A 289 0.53 -4.67 -26.94
N ARG A 290 -0.75 -4.26 -26.99
CA ARG A 290 -1.54 -4.11 -28.23
C ARG A 290 -0.93 -3.10 -29.19
N ILE A 291 -0.21 -2.08 -28.70
CA ILE A 291 0.43 -1.06 -29.56
C ILE A 291 1.85 -1.48 -29.97
N ARG A 292 2.61 -2.19 -29.13
CA ARG A 292 3.98 -2.61 -29.44
C ARG A 292 4.10 -3.67 -30.55
N ASN A 293 3.02 -4.38 -30.86
CA ASN A 293 3.02 -5.42 -31.91
C ASN A 293 2.42 -4.93 -33.25
N ARG A 294 2.21 -3.62 -33.43
CA ARG A 294 1.65 -3.03 -34.66
C ARG A 294 2.57 -2.00 -35.35
N ILE A 295 3.84 -1.95 -34.96
CA ILE A 295 4.90 -1.20 -35.66
C ILE A 295 5.96 -2.19 -36.12
#